data_AF-A0A936AN49-F1
#
_entry.id   AF-A0A936AN49-F1
#
_cell.length_a   1.000
_cell.length_b   1.000
_cell.length_c   1.000
_cell.angle_alpha   90.00
_cell.angle_beta   90.00
_cell.angle_gamma   90.00
#
_symmetry.space_group_name_H-M   'P 1'
#
loop_
_entity.id
_entity.type
_entity.pdbx_description
1 polymer ?
#
loop_
_entity_poly.entity_id
_entity_poly.type
_entity_poly.pdbx_seq_one_letter_code
_entity_poly.pdbx_strand_id
1 'polypeptide(L)'
;MKNDESMIDELQKSYLEKKSDIQARLDDFVEVGALGDDGRLFEELVYCIFTAGASARMGLNSLERVSPHLLTGTHRRLMKLLTGAHRYPRARSGYVVHTRKYLKDSCGLRLREKLDSFADDTEARRDFLARNPGSKALATRRPAIICETSVIKAMPSWTSIFSGHFMHTK
;
A
#
# COMPACT_ATOMS: atom_id res chain seq x y z
N MET A 1 12.63 -26.45 -21.32
CA MET A 1 12.14 -25.05 -21.33
C MET A 1 10.65 -25.10 -21.61
N LYS A 2 9.80 -24.52 -20.77
CA LYS A 2 8.38 -24.35 -21.11
C LYS A 2 8.30 -23.33 -22.26
N ASN A 3 7.54 -23.62 -23.32
CA ASN A 3 7.29 -22.64 -24.38
C ASN A 3 6.47 -21.48 -23.81
N ASP A 4 6.72 -20.25 -24.29
CA ASP A 4 6.08 -19.02 -23.81
C ASP A 4 4.54 -19.10 -23.89
N GLU A 5 4.03 -19.76 -24.92
CA GLU A 5 2.60 -20.00 -25.14
C GLU A 5 1.96 -20.85 -24.02
N SER A 6 2.68 -21.88 -23.54
CA SER A 6 2.24 -22.70 -22.41
C SER A 6 2.26 -21.93 -21.09
N MET A 7 3.14 -20.94 -20.92
CA MET A 7 3.11 -20.09 -19.72
C MET A 7 1.94 -19.11 -19.75
N ILE A 8 1.60 -18.55 -20.92
CA ILE A 8 0.46 -17.65 -21.07
C ILE A 8 -0.85 -18.37 -20.73
N ASP A 9 -1.05 -19.59 -21.23
CA ASP A 9 -2.24 -20.39 -20.93
C ASP A 9 -2.35 -20.73 -19.44
N GLU A 10 -1.24 -21.11 -18.79
CA GLU A 10 -1.20 -21.35 -17.35
C GLU A 10 -1.61 -20.11 -16.54
N LEU A 11 -1.14 -18.92 -16.95
CA LEU A 11 -1.49 -17.65 -16.33
C LEU A 11 -2.96 -17.29 -16.53
N GLN A 12 -3.48 -17.43 -17.75
CA GLN A 12 -4.90 -17.16 -18.05
C GLN A 12 -5.83 -18.05 -17.24
N LYS A 13 -5.52 -19.36 -17.17
CA LYS A 13 -6.30 -20.30 -16.36
C LYS A 13 -6.28 -19.93 -14.88
N SER A 14 -5.09 -19.67 -14.33
CA SER A 14 -4.94 -19.23 -12.94
C SER A 14 -5.65 -17.91 -12.67
N TYR A 15 -5.66 -16.97 -13.62
CA TYR A 15 -6.37 -15.70 -13.50
C TYR A 15 -7.88 -15.92 -13.41
N LEU A 16 -8.45 -16.75 -14.30
CA LEU A 16 -9.88 -17.05 -14.28
C LEU A 16 -10.32 -17.69 -12.97
N GLU A 17 -9.52 -18.61 -12.43
CA GLU A 17 -9.77 -19.26 -11.13
C GLU A 17 -9.74 -18.27 -9.95
N LYS A 18 -8.88 -17.24 -10.01
CA LYS A 18 -8.68 -16.26 -8.92
C LYS A 18 -9.38 -14.93 -9.17
N LYS A 19 -10.11 -14.77 -10.28
CA LYS A 19 -10.63 -13.49 -10.73
C LYS A 19 -11.55 -12.85 -9.69
N SER A 20 -12.42 -13.63 -9.06
CA SER A 20 -13.31 -13.17 -7.99
C SER A 20 -12.54 -12.61 -6.81
N ASP A 21 -11.51 -13.34 -6.36
CA ASP A 21 -10.72 -12.97 -5.18
C ASP A 21 -9.85 -11.74 -5.46
N ILE A 22 -9.31 -11.64 -6.68
CA ILE A 22 -8.59 -10.45 -7.15
C ILE A 22 -9.53 -9.25 -7.18
N GLN A 23 -10.73 -9.40 -7.74
CA GLN A 23 -11.68 -8.30 -7.84
C GLN A 23 -12.14 -7.83 -6.46
N ALA A 24 -12.53 -8.75 -5.57
CA ALA A 24 -12.89 -8.42 -4.20
C ALA A 24 -11.77 -7.65 -3.49
N ARG A 25 -10.52 -8.07 -3.70
CA ARG A 25 -9.37 -7.38 -3.11
C ARG A 25 -9.12 -5.99 -3.71
N LEU A 26 -9.39 -5.81 -5.01
CA LEU A 26 -9.32 -4.50 -5.65
C LEU A 26 -10.41 -3.57 -5.11
N ASP A 27 -11.61 -4.10 -4.90
CA ASP A 27 -12.74 -3.35 -4.36
C ASP A 27 -12.46 -2.89 -2.92
N ASP A 28 -11.84 -3.74 -2.07
CA ASP A 28 -11.37 -3.35 -0.71
C ASP A 28 -10.47 -2.11 -0.77
N PHE A 29 -9.52 -2.08 -1.72
CA PHE A 29 -8.60 -0.95 -1.84
C PHE A 29 -9.30 0.31 -2.34
N VAL A 30 -10.28 0.16 -3.22
CA VAL A 30 -11.11 1.29 -3.69
C VAL A 30 -11.91 1.86 -2.52
N GLU A 31 -12.50 1.01 -1.70
CA GLU A 31 -13.25 1.43 -0.53
C GLU A 31 -12.37 2.17 0.48
N VAL A 32 -11.19 1.63 0.82
CA VAL A 32 -10.25 2.32 1.72
C VAL A 32 -9.77 3.65 1.11
N GLY A 33 -9.50 3.66 -0.19
CA GLY A 33 -9.15 4.86 -0.94
C GLY A 33 -10.25 5.91 -0.90
N ALA A 34 -11.51 5.54 -1.06
CA ALA A 34 -12.64 6.47 -1.13
C ALA A 34 -13.17 6.91 0.25
N LEU A 35 -13.28 5.98 1.19
CA LEU A 35 -14.02 6.14 2.45
C LEU A 35 -13.13 6.05 3.70
N GLY A 36 -11.87 5.64 3.56
CA GLY A 36 -10.96 5.50 4.70
C GLY A 36 -10.71 6.83 5.41
N ASP A 37 -10.81 6.82 6.74
CA ASP A 37 -10.35 7.95 7.56
C ASP A 37 -8.81 8.03 7.58
N ASP A 38 -8.28 9.09 8.17
CA ASP A 38 -6.83 9.30 8.28
C ASP A 38 -6.11 8.15 9.01
N GLY A 39 -6.78 7.51 9.97
CA GLY A 39 -6.25 6.36 10.70
C GLY A 39 -6.10 5.15 9.77
N ARG A 40 -7.14 4.86 8.99
CA ARG A 40 -7.16 3.75 8.04
C ARG A 40 -6.15 3.96 6.90
N LEU A 41 -6.01 5.18 6.40
CA LEU A 41 -4.98 5.53 5.42
C LEU A 41 -3.56 5.34 6.00
N PHE A 42 -3.38 5.68 7.27
CA PHE A 42 -2.10 5.44 7.95
C PHE A 42 -1.81 3.95 8.15
N GLU A 43 -2.82 3.13 8.47
CA GLU A 43 -2.69 1.68 8.54
C GLU A 43 -2.22 1.07 7.22
N GLU A 44 -2.80 1.47 6.08
CA GLU A 44 -2.37 1.00 4.76
C GLU A 44 -0.93 1.43 4.44
N LEU A 45 -0.55 2.66 4.78
CA LEU A 45 0.84 3.09 4.62
C LEU A 45 1.81 2.24 5.46
N VAL A 46 1.42 1.88 6.69
CA VAL A 46 2.22 1.01 7.55
C VAL A 46 2.27 -0.42 7.03
N TYR A 47 1.18 -0.93 6.46
CA TYR A 47 1.16 -2.21 5.77
C TYR A 47 2.20 -2.24 4.63
N CYS A 48 2.25 -1.20 3.79
CA CYS A 48 3.27 -1.07 2.73
C CYS A 48 4.71 -1.03 3.31
N ILE A 49 4.91 -0.37 4.45
CA ILE A 49 6.21 -0.37 5.14
C ILE A 49 6.59 -1.79 5.56
N PHE A 50 5.64 -2.61 6.03
CA PHE A 50 5.91 -3.99 6.47
C PHE A 50 6.05 -4.99 5.34
N THR A 51 5.46 -4.76 4.16
CA THR A 51 5.58 -5.67 3.00
C THR A 51 6.84 -5.42 2.17
N ALA A 52 7.53 -4.29 2.34
CA ALA A 52 8.82 -4.07 1.70
C ALA A 52 9.84 -5.17 2.08
N GLY A 53 10.29 -5.96 1.10
CA GLY A 53 11.21 -7.09 1.33
C GLY A 53 10.63 -8.22 2.19
N ALA A 54 9.30 -8.36 2.19
CA ALA A 54 8.52 -9.22 3.07
C ALA A 54 7.29 -9.78 2.33
N SER A 55 6.70 -10.87 2.82
CA SER A 55 5.46 -11.39 2.23
C SER A 55 4.24 -10.61 2.71
N ALA A 56 3.19 -10.57 1.89
CA ALA A 56 1.90 -9.95 2.24
C ALA A 56 1.35 -10.51 3.58
N ARG A 57 1.38 -11.84 3.75
CA ARG A 57 0.96 -12.51 4.99
C ARG A 57 1.75 -12.04 6.22
N MET A 58 3.06 -11.84 6.08
CA MET A 58 3.88 -11.32 7.17
C MET A 58 3.56 -9.86 7.46
N GLY A 59 3.29 -9.05 6.43
CA GLY A 59 2.83 -7.67 6.56
C GLY A 59 1.52 -7.56 7.35
N LEU A 60 0.53 -8.39 7.02
CA LEU A 60 -0.78 -8.41 7.70
C LEU A 60 -0.64 -8.79 9.18
N ASN A 61 0.02 -9.91 9.48
CA ASN A 61 0.28 -10.32 10.87
C ASN A 61 1.07 -9.25 11.65
N SER A 62 1.99 -8.54 10.99
CA SER A 62 2.74 -7.44 11.61
C SER A 62 1.83 -6.25 11.92
N LEU A 63 0.93 -5.89 10.99
CA LEU A 63 -0.02 -4.79 11.14
C LEU A 63 -1.02 -5.06 12.27
N GLU A 64 -1.61 -6.25 12.31
CA GLU A 64 -2.55 -6.68 13.36
C GLU A 64 -1.96 -6.51 14.76
N ARG A 65 -0.69 -6.84 14.94
CA ARG A 65 -0.02 -6.71 16.25
C ARG A 65 0.24 -5.28 16.69
N VAL A 66 0.34 -4.33 15.75
CA VAL A 66 0.71 -2.95 16.06
C VAL A 66 -0.46 -1.97 15.93
N SER A 67 -1.53 -2.32 15.22
CA SER A 67 -2.70 -1.44 14.94
C SER A 67 -3.18 -0.66 16.18
N PRO A 68 -3.39 -1.29 17.36
CA PRO A 68 -3.83 -0.57 18.58
C PRO A 68 -2.84 0.47 19.12
N HIS A 69 -1.60 0.47 18.61
CA HIS A 69 -0.50 1.30 19.07
C HIS A 69 0.14 2.13 17.95
N LEU A 70 -0.44 2.18 16.75
CA LEU A 70 0.16 2.89 15.62
C LEU A 70 0.31 4.39 15.85
N LEU A 71 -0.69 5.04 16.44
CA LEU A 71 -0.70 6.49 16.65
C LEU A 71 0.13 6.93 17.87
N THR A 72 0.23 6.09 18.90
CA THR A 72 0.83 6.48 20.20
C THR A 72 2.09 5.68 20.56
N GLY A 73 2.30 4.52 19.93
CA GLY A 73 3.36 3.59 20.27
C GLY A 73 4.76 4.17 20.09
N THR A 74 5.64 3.93 21.06
CA THR A 74 7.06 4.27 20.95
C THR A 74 7.80 3.25 20.08
N HIS A 75 8.97 3.63 19.58
CA HIS A 75 9.84 2.73 18.80
C HIS A 75 10.07 1.39 19.50
N ARG A 76 10.41 1.45 20.80
CA ARG A 76 10.63 0.26 21.63
C ARG A 76 9.36 -0.60 21.78
N ARG A 77 8.18 0.01 21.94
CA ARG A 77 6.90 -0.70 22.06
C ARG A 77 6.58 -1.44 20.76
N LEU A 78 6.64 -0.74 19.64
CA LEU A 78 6.36 -1.31 18.32
C LEU A 78 7.37 -2.42 17.96
N MET A 79 8.66 -2.21 18.25
CA MET A 79 9.68 -3.22 18.04
C MET A 79 9.36 -4.52 18.78
N LYS A 80 8.95 -4.43 20.06
CA LYS A 80 8.58 -5.62 20.87
C LYS A 80 7.39 -6.38 20.27
N LEU A 81 6.37 -5.67 19.79
CA LEU A 81 5.19 -6.26 19.16
C LEU A 81 5.54 -6.97 17.84
N LEU A 82 6.48 -6.39 17.09
CA LEU A 82 6.97 -6.96 15.83
C LEU A 82 7.94 -8.13 16.03
N THR A 83 8.53 -8.30 17.21
CA THR A 83 9.41 -9.45 17.50
C THR A 83 8.63 -10.75 17.33
N GLY A 84 9.14 -11.63 16.47
CA GLY A 84 8.48 -12.90 16.12
C GLY A 84 7.34 -12.77 15.10
N ALA A 85 6.94 -11.55 14.71
CA ALA A 85 6.00 -11.31 13.62
C ALA A 85 6.67 -10.88 12.33
N HIS A 86 7.74 -10.08 12.44
CA HIS A 86 8.45 -9.50 11.31
C HIS A 86 9.95 -9.84 11.35
N ARG A 87 10.57 -10.06 10.19
CA ARG A 87 12.02 -10.37 10.08
C ARG A 87 12.92 -9.22 10.55
N TYR A 88 12.45 -7.98 10.42
CA TYR A 88 13.17 -6.74 10.72
C TYR A 88 12.45 -5.85 11.74
N PRO A 89 12.20 -6.30 12.98
CA PRO A 89 11.34 -5.58 13.93
C PRO A 89 11.90 -4.21 14.33
N ARG A 90 13.21 -4.09 14.50
CA ARG A 90 13.88 -2.83 14.87
C ARG A 90 13.80 -1.77 13.77
N ALA A 91 14.10 -2.15 12.52
CA ALA A 91 14.07 -1.21 11.40
C ALA A 91 12.64 -0.78 11.07
N ARG A 92 11.71 -1.74 10.98
CA ARG A 92 10.30 -1.48 10.62
C ARG A 92 9.58 -0.61 11.63
N SER A 93 9.74 -0.88 12.92
CA SER A 93 9.21 0.01 13.97
C SER A 93 9.81 1.42 13.88
N GLY A 94 11.08 1.54 13.49
CA GLY A 94 11.75 2.83 13.29
C GLY A 94 11.11 3.62 12.16
N TYR A 95 10.86 2.96 11.03
CA TYR A 95 10.17 3.57 9.89
C TYR A 95 8.76 4.03 10.25
N VAL A 96 7.97 3.21 10.95
CA VAL A 96 6.62 3.60 11.37
C VAL A 96 6.63 4.86 12.24
N VAL A 97 7.50 4.93 13.25
CA VAL A 97 7.60 6.11 14.13
C VAL A 97 8.07 7.34 13.36
N HIS A 98 9.04 7.18 12.46
CA HIS A 98 9.57 8.27 11.66
C HIS A 98 8.51 8.81 10.69
N THR A 99 7.82 7.93 9.96
CA THR A 99 6.71 8.28 9.07
C THR A 99 5.59 8.99 9.83
N ARG A 100 5.19 8.48 11.00
CA ARG A 100 4.17 9.13 11.84
C ARG A 100 4.58 10.56 12.21
N LYS A 101 5.84 10.76 12.59
CA LYS A 101 6.36 12.09 12.91
C LYS A 101 6.33 13.01 11.70
N TYR A 102 6.85 12.54 10.55
CA TYR A 102 6.83 13.29 9.31
C TYR A 102 5.42 13.74 8.89
N LEU A 103 4.44 12.84 8.96
CA LEU A 103 3.05 13.15 8.61
C LEU A 103 2.40 14.10 9.63
N LYS A 104 2.74 13.96 10.91
CA LYS A 104 2.31 14.90 11.95
C LYS A 104 2.88 16.31 11.70
N ASP A 105 4.15 16.41 11.35
CA ASP A 105 4.82 17.69 11.09
C ASP A 105 4.37 18.32 9.76
N SER A 106 4.04 17.50 8.75
CA SER A 106 3.71 17.99 7.39
C SER A 106 2.23 18.28 7.17
N CYS A 107 1.32 17.52 7.79
CA CYS A 107 -0.13 17.68 7.61
C CYS A 107 -0.95 17.40 8.87
N GLY A 108 -0.33 17.31 10.05
CA GLY A 108 -1.06 17.03 11.30
C GLY A 108 -1.74 15.66 11.33
N LEU A 109 -1.25 14.69 10.53
CA LEU A 109 -1.92 13.41 10.25
C LEU A 109 -3.23 13.50 9.45
N ARG A 110 -3.56 14.66 8.86
CA ARG A 110 -4.67 14.82 7.91
C ARG A 110 -4.25 14.29 6.53
N LEU A 111 -4.20 12.97 6.40
CA LEU A 111 -3.75 12.29 5.18
C LEU A 111 -4.73 12.48 4.04
N ARG A 112 -6.04 12.42 4.31
CA ARG A 112 -7.10 12.60 3.32
C ARG A 112 -6.96 13.94 2.60
N GLU A 113 -7.03 15.03 3.36
CA GLU A 113 -6.91 16.39 2.84
C GLU A 113 -5.58 16.58 2.08
N LYS A 114 -4.49 16.01 2.61
CA LYS A 114 -3.19 16.12 1.97
C LYS A 114 -3.14 15.36 0.63
N LEU A 115 -3.74 14.17 0.55
CA LEU A 115 -3.78 13.37 -0.66
C LEU A 115 -4.71 13.99 -1.71
N ASP A 116 -5.83 14.55 -1.28
CA ASP A 116 -6.77 15.28 -2.13
C ASP A 116 -6.15 16.58 -2.68
N SER A 117 -5.26 17.24 -1.93
CA SER A 117 -4.59 18.47 -2.36
C SER A 117 -3.71 18.31 -3.62
N PHE A 118 -3.34 17.08 -3.98
CA PHE A 118 -2.55 16.79 -5.17
C PHE A 118 -3.40 16.61 -6.43
N ALA A 119 -4.74 16.54 -6.33
CA ALA A 119 -5.64 16.31 -7.46
C ALA A 119 -5.09 15.21 -8.39
N ASP A 120 -5.02 15.42 -9.72
CA ASP A 120 -4.54 14.41 -10.67
C ASP A 120 -3.02 14.21 -10.71
N ASP A 121 -2.24 14.96 -9.92
CA ASP A 121 -0.78 14.85 -9.90
C ASP A 121 -0.31 13.62 -9.10
N THR A 122 -0.42 12.47 -9.75
CA THR A 122 0.01 11.18 -9.20
C THR A 122 1.50 11.12 -8.87
N GLU A 123 2.34 11.85 -9.60
CA GLU A 123 3.79 11.89 -9.39
C GLU A 123 4.12 12.67 -8.13
N ALA A 124 3.53 13.87 -7.93
CA ALA A 124 3.70 14.64 -6.72
C ALA A 124 3.13 13.92 -5.48
N ARG A 125 2.00 13.22 -5.63
CA ARG A 125 1.38 12.41 -4.57
C ARG A 125 2.33 11.29 -4.11
N ARG A 126 2.95 10.58 -5.07
CA ARG A 126 3.95 9.54 -4.81
C ARG A 126 5.21 10.12 -4.17
N ASP A 127 5.71 11.22 -4.73
CA ASP A 127 6.91 11.89 -4.26
C ASP A 127 6.77 12.36 -2.81
N PHE A 128 5.61 12.89 -2.42
CA PHE A 128 5.33 13.26 -1.04
C PHE A 128 5.47 12.08 -0.08
N LEU A 129 4.92 10.92 -0.43
CA LEU A 129 5.02 9.70 0.38
C LEU A 129 6.45 9.11 0.38
N ALA A 130 7.18 9.26 -0.73
CA ALA A 130 8.55 8.74 -0.89
C ALA A 130 9.64 9.64 -0.27
N ARG A 131 9.42 10.97 -0.20
CA ARG A 131 10.38 11.97 0.31
C ARG A 131 10.64 11.88 1.82
N ASN A 132 9.96 10.98 2.53
CA ASN A 132 10.21 10.73 3.94
C ASN A 132 11.66 10.24 4.18
N PRO A 133 12.51 10.94 4.96
CA PRO A 133 13.94 10.61 5.12
C PRO A 133 14.26 9.26 5.81
N GLY A 134 13.26 8.48 6.20
CA GLY A 134 13.37 7.07 6.60
C GLY A 134 13.33 6.07 5.44
N SER A 135 13.18 6.53 4.20
CA SER A 135 12.92 5.73 3.01
C SER A 135 14.13 5.00 2.40
N LYS A 136 15.17 4.66 3.19
CA LYS A 136 16.14 3.63 2.76
C LYS A 136 15.45 2.28 2.49
N ALA A 137 14.23 2.08 2.99
CA ALA A 137 13.37 0.95 2.63
C ALA A 137 12.54 1.13 1.35
N LEU A 138 12.41 2.35 0.81
CA LEU A 138 11.67 2.64 -0.44
C LEU A 138 12.62 2.84 -1.64
N ALA A 139 13.93 2.98 -1.39
CA ALA A 139 14.93 3.39 -2.39
C ALA A 139 15.71 2.23 -3.06
N THR A 140 15.15 1.03 -3.22
CA THR A 140 15.83 -0.06 -3.95
C THR A 140 14.97 -0.69 -5.04
N ARG A 141 15.49 -0.61 -6.29
CA ARG A 141 15.26 -1.35 -7.57
C ARG A 141 13.88 -1.93 -7.95
N ARG A 142 12.84 -1.84 -7.13
CA ARG A 142 11.45 -2.23 -7.44
C ARG A 142 10.47 -1.32 -6.69
N PRO A 143 10.17 -0.13 -7.23
CA PRO A 143 9.07 0.72 -6.73
C PRO A 143 7.67 0.09 -6.94
N ALA A 144 7.56 -1.08 -7.59
CA ALA A 144 6.29 -1.68 -7.97
C ALA A 144 5.39 -2.09 -6.80
N ILE A 145 5.93 -2.58 -5.67
CA ILE A 145 5.06 -3.14 -4.59
C ILE A 145 4.31 -2.06 -3.81
N ILE A 146 4.85 -0.83 -3.75
CA ILE A 146 4.21 0.29 -3.05
C ILE A 146 3.35 1.14 -4.00
N CYS A 147 3.61 1.06 -5.32
CA CYS A 147 2.87 1.81 -6.34
C CYS A 147 1.79 1.01 -7.09
N GLU A 148 1.77 -0.32 -7.02
CA GLU A 148 0.65 -1.13 -7.54
C GLU A 148 -0.36 -1.54 -6.48
N THR A 149 -0.09 -1.28 -5.20
CA THR A 149 -1.13 -1.35 -4.18
C THR A 149 -2.13 -0.24 -4.45
N SER A 150 -3.34 -0.66 -4.79
CA SER A 150 -4.41 0.16 -5.38
C SER A 150 -4.82 1.37 -4.53
N VAL A 151 -4.30 1.54 -3.31
CA VAL A 151 -4.55 2.70 -2.43
C VAL A 151 -4.05 4.03 -3.03
N ILE A 152 -2.91 4.06 -3.75
CA ILE A 152 -2.40 5.31 -4.35
C ILE A 152 -3.16 5.68 -5.64
N LYS A 153 -3.65 4.67 -6.38
CA LYS A 153 -4.46 4.85 -7.61
C LYS A 153 -5.97 4.99 -7.36
N ALA A 154 -6.48 4.55 -6.22
CA ALA A 154 -7.92 4.54 -5.92
C ALA A 154 -8.43 5.78 -5.15
N MET A 155 -7.62 6.83 -5.04
CA MET A 155 -8.06 8.15 -4.54
C MET A 155 -8.31 9.07 -5.74
N PRO A 156 -9.47 9.74 -5.81
CA PRO A 156 -10.34 9.76 -6.99
C PRO A 156 -9.76 10.57 -8.14
N SER A 157 -9.46 9.86 -9.23
CA SER A 157 -9.53 10.37 -10.59
C SER A 157 -9.70 9.24 -11.60
N TRP A 158 -10.75 8.45 -11.42
CA TRP A 158 -11.14 7.39 -12.37
C TRP A 158 -12.56 7.62 -12.89
N THR A 159 -12.81 8.81 -13.42
CA THR A 159 -13.96 9.08 -14.31
C THR A 159 -13.60 9.07 -15.80
N SER A 160 -12.34 8.83 -16.18
CA SER A 160 -11.90 8.98 -17.58
C SER A 160 -11.32 7.73 -18.28
N ILE A 161 -11.26 6.55 -17.65
CA ILE A 161 -10.64 5.36 -18.29
C ILE A 161 -11.65 4.22 -18.58
N PHE A 162 -12.91 4.35 -18.15
CA PHE A 162 -13.98 3.38 -18.47
C PHE A 162 -15.15 3.99 -19.27
N SER A 163 -14.86 5.00 -20.09
CA SER A 163 -15.77 5.50 -21.13
C SER A 163 -15.09 5.43 -22.51
N GLY A 164 -14.72 4.24 -22.95
CA GLY A 164 -14.06 4.08 -24.23
C GLY A 164 -13.97 2.65 -24.72
N HIS A 165 -15.04 2.20 -25.40
CA HIS A 165 -15.02 1.15 -26.42
C HIS A 165 -14.50 -0.24 -26.00
N PHE A 166 -15.41 -1.07 -25.48
CA PHE A 166 -15.40 -2.50 -25.81
C PHE A 166 -16.82 -2.95 -26.19
N MET A 167 -17.34 -2.36 -27.26
CA MET A 167 -18.36 -2.97 -28.09
C MET A 167 -17.70 -3.43 -29.39
N HIS A 168 -17.45 -4.73 -29.52
CA HIS A 168 -18.06 -5.51 -30.60
C HIS A 168 -17.81 -7.00 -30.40
N THR A 169 -18.89 -7.69 -30.07
CA THR A 169 -19.17 -9.07 -30.42
C THR A 169 -19.43 -9.18 -31.93
N LYS A 170 -18.56 -9.90 -32.63
CA LYS A 170 -18.77 -10.92 -33.69
C LYS A 170 -17.64 -10.90 -34.70
#